data_AF-A0A1S7S2R3-F1
#
_entry.id   AF-A0A1S7S2R3-F1
#
_cell.length_a   1.000
_cell.length_b   1.000
_cell.length_c   1.000
_cell.angle_alpha   90.00
_cell.angle_beta   90.00
_cell.angle_gamma   90.00
#
_symmetry.space_group_name_H-M   'P 1'
#
loop_
_entity.id
_entity.type
_entity.pdbx_description
1 polymer ?
#
loop_
_entity_poly.entity_id
_entity_poly.type
_entity_poly.pdbx_seq_one_letter_code
_entity_poly.pdbx_strand_id
1 'polypeptide(L)'
;MSFQDDIQSLVGLPISASKYIIGSIFHLLFASADGEVKLICNGCQWALIDESGAIVLQDEAALSSGVIGSHFTGKRLRAAEVSPDALTLRFDDMVFHAFMTEEYHLDIHEGAALGSPEWRQLPEAARDSFVIVSRLRETVGWEFSAYSNLAGISWGAAYLAVQEASHGG
;
A
#
# COMPACT_ATOMS: atom_id res chain seq x y z
N MET A 1 19.84 -2.91 -6.63
CA MET A 1 19.28 -1.93 -5.68
C MET A 1 18.01 -2.56 -5.13
N SER A 2 17.69 -2.39 -3.85
CA SER A 2 16.47 -2.99 -3.28
C SER A 2 15.28 -2.05 -3.39
N PHE A 3 14.06 -2.59 -3.34
CA PHE A 3 12.84 -1.77 -3.26
C PHE A 3 12.90 -0.75 -2.10
N GLN A 4 13.49 -1.14 -0.97
CA GLN A 4 13.68 -0.25 0.17
C GLN A 4 14.62 0.93 -0.16
N ASP A 5 15.69 0.71 -0.92
CA ASP A 5 16.57 1.81 -1.35
C ASP A 5 15.84 2.76 -2.29
N ASP A 6 15.04 2.21 -3.22
CA ASP A 6 14.26 3.00 -4.18
C ASP A 6 13.18 3.83 -3.47
N ILE A 7 12.45 3.28 -2.50
CA ILE A 7 11.44 4.05 -1.76
C ILE A 7 12.07 5.13 -0.88
N GLN A 8 13.24 4.86 -0.28
CA GLN A 8 13.99 5.87 0.48
C GLN A 8 14.46 7.02 -0.42
N SER A 9 14.75 6.76 -1.71
CA SER A 9 15.10 7.81 -2.67
C SER A 9 13.94 8.75 -3.00
N LEU A 10 12.69 8.40 -2.65
CA LEU A 10 11.50 9.25 -2.83
C LEU A 10 11.28 10.20 -1.66
N VAL A 11 12.02 10.06 -0.55
CA VAL A 11 11.87 10.92 0.63
C VAL A 11 12.10 12.38 0.24
N GLY A 12 11.18 13.24 0.67
CA GLY A 12 11.17 14.66 0.38
C GLY A 12 10.55 15.04 -0.96
N LEU A 13 10.29 14.10 -1.87
CA LEU A 13 9.60 14.41 -3.14
C LEU A 13 8.09 14.61 -2.89
N PRO A 14 7.46 15.61 -3.54
CA PRO A 14 6.02 15.80 -3.45
C PRO A 14 5.29 14.82 -4.36
N ILE A 15 4.14 14.35 -3.88
CA ILE A 15 3.19 13.61 -4.71
C ILE A 15 2.51 14.60 -5.67
N SER A 16 2.72 14.41 -6.97
CA SER A 16 2.11 15.21 -8.04
C SER A 16 0.66 14.81 -8.31
N ALA A 17 0.35 13.54 -8.16
CA ALA A 17 -0.99 12.99 -8.36
C ALA A 17 -1.14 11.65 -7.66
N SER A 18 -2.39 11.28 -7.37
CA SER A 18 -2.75 9.92 -7.02
C SER A 18 -3.93 9.44 -7.86
N LYS A 19 -3.96 8.14 -8.16
CA LYS A 19 -5.03 7.53 -8.96
C LYS A 19 -5.52 6.27 -8.27
N TYR A 20 -6.82 6.18 -8.05
CA TYR A 20 -7.48 4.94 -7.64
C TYR A 20 -7.87 4.13 -8.88
N ILE A 21 -7.65 2.83 -8.81
CA ILE A 21 -8.11 1.81 -9.75
C ILE A 21 -8.92 0.80 -8.94
N ILE A 22 -10.07 0.41 -9.47
CA ILE A 22 -10.99 -0.54 -8.82
C ILE A 22 -10.24 -1.81 -8.39
N GLY A 23 -10.54 -2.31 -7.18
CA GLY A 23 -9.98 -3.55 -6.63
C GLY A 23 -8.71 -3.33 -5.79
N SER A 24 -8.73 -2.35 -4.87
CA SER A 24 -7.61 -2.08 -3.94
C SER A 24 -6.30 -1.60 -4.59
N ILE A 25 -6.35 -1.19 -5.86
CA ILE A 25 -5.17 -0.72 -6.59
C ILE A 25 -5.14 0.80 -6.55
N PHE A 26 -4.01 1.38 -6.15
CA PHE A 26 -3.81 2.82 -6.35
C PHE A 26 -2.37 3.15 -6.71
N HIS A 27 -2.22 4.31 -7.33
CA HIS A 27 -0.94 4.85 -7.78
C HIS A 27 -0.63 6.14 -7.05
N LEU A 28 0.61 6.30 -6.60
CA LEU A 28 1.19 7.56 -6.16
C LEU A 28 2.26 7.97 -7.17
N LEU A 29 2.13 9.18 -7.70
CA LEU A 29 3.04 9.76 -8.68
C LEU A 29 3.89 10.81 -7.95
N PHE A 30 5.21 10.64 -7.97
CA PHE A 30 6.17 11.56 -7.37
C PHE A 30 6.81 12.42 -8.45
N ALA A 31 6.83 13.73 -8.23
CA ALA A 31 7.56 14.65 -9.10
C ALA A 31 9.06 14.57 -8.77
N SER A 32 9.84 13.93 -9.64
CA SER A 32 11.30 13.93 -9.62
C SER A 32 11.86 14.88 -10.68
N ALA A 33 13.11 15.33 -10.49
CA ALA A 33 13.82 16.16 -11.46
C ALA A 33 13.97 15.47 -12.84
N ASP A 34 14.06 14.14 -12.82
CA ASP A 34 14.28 13.31 -14.02
C ASP A 34 12.98 12.79 -14.66
N GLY A 35 11.84 13.27 -14.18
CA GLY A 35 10.51 12.85 -14.60
C GLY A 35 9.67 12.31 -13.46
N GLU A 36 8.63 11.57 -13.80
CA GLU A 36 7.71 11.01 -12.80
C GLU A 36 8.18 9.63 -12.34
N VAL A 37 8.20 9.41 -11.03
CA VAL A 37 8.36 8.08 -10.43
C VAL A 37 7.00 7.64 -9.91
N LYS A 38 6.61 6.41 -10.22
CA LYS A 38 5.30 5.88 -9.89
C LYS A 38 5.43 4.72 -8.91
N LEU A 39 4.83 4.87 -7.73
CA LEU A 39 4.60 3.79 -6.78
C LEU A 39 3.19 3.23 -7.01
N ILE A 40 3.08 1.93 -7.14
CA ILE A 40 1.83 1.19 -7.32
C ILE A 40 1.62 0.36 -6.08
N CYS A 41 0.47 0.51 -5.43
CA CYS A 41 -0.06 -0.40 -4.43
C CYS A 41 -1.05 -1.33 -5.13
N ASN A 42 -0.84 -2.64 -5.03
CA ASN A 42 -1.66 -3.68 -5.63
C ASN A 42 -1.73 -4.87 -4.68
N GLY A 43 -2.78 -5.69 -4.75
CA GLY A 43 -2.83 -6.99 -4.07
C GLY A 43 -2.41 -6.93 -2.60
N CYS A 44 -2.95 -5.98 -1.83
CA CYS A 44 -2.81 -5.91 -0.38
C CYS A 44 -3.90 -5.01 0.21
N GLN A 45 -4.15 -5.18 1.50
CA GLN A 45 -5.00 -4.28 2.27
C GLN A 45 -4.20 -3.07 2.73
N TRP A 46 -4.91 -1.99 3.03
CA TRP A 46 -4.28 -0.77 3.48
C TRP A 46 -5.23 0.13 4.29
N ALA A 47 -4.63 0.98 5.11
CA ALA A 47 -5.30 1.99 5.92
C ALA A 47 -4.52 3.30 5.89
N LEU A 48 -5.23 4.42 5.87
CA LEU A 48 -4.69 5.75 6.02
C LEU A 48 -5.14 6.34 7.36
N ILE A 49 -4.17 6.83 8.09
CA ILE A 49 -4.31 7.26 9.47
C ILE A 49 -3.82 8.70 9.59
N ASP A 50 -4.57 9.55 10.29
CA ASP A 50 -4.14 10.92 10.56
C ASP A 50 -3.23 11.02 11.79
N GLU A 51 -2.73 12.23 12.08
CA GLU A 51 -1.85 12.48 13.25
C GLU A 51 -2.50 12.13 14.60
N SER A 52 -3.84 12.06 14.67
CA SER A 52 -4.56 11.67 15.88
C SER A 52 -4.63 10.15 16.08
N GLY A 53 -4.23 9.37 15.08
CA GLY A 53 -4.35 7.92 15.07
C GLY A 53 -5.70 7.42 14.56
N ALA A 54 -6.55 8.28 13.99
CA ALA A 54 -7.83 7.88 13.45
C ALA A 54 -7.70 7.37 12.02
N ILE A 55 -8.42 6.29 11.69
CA ILE A 55 -8.55 5.81 10.31
C ILE A 55 -9.42 6.82 9.56
N VAL A 56 -8.84 7.50 8.58
CA VAL A 56 -9.55 8.45 7.73
C VAL A 56 -10.00 7.82 6.42
N LEU A 57 -9.31 6.77 5.99
CA LEU A 57 -9.57 6.10 4.75
C LEU A 57 -8.98 4.68 4.81
N GLN A 58 -9.64 3.73 4.17
CA GLN A 58 -9.17 2.34 4.19
C GLN A 58 -9.51 1.63 2.90
N ASP A 59 -8.88 0.47 2.72
CA ASP A 59 -9.17 -0.43 1.63
C ASP A 59 -10.65 -0.88 1.61
N GLU A 60 -11.11 -1.32 0.45
CA GLU A 60 -12.49 -1.76 0.16
C GLU A 60 -13.58 -0.69 0.29
N ALA A 61 -13.26 0.52 0.77
CA ALA A 61 -14.17 1.65 0.68
C ALA A 61 -14.49 1.95 -0.80
N ALA A 62 -15.74 2.35 -1.08
CA ALA A 62 -16.14 2.84 -2.40
C ALA A 62 -15.50 4.22 -2.67
N LEU A 63 -14.29 4.20 -3.21
CA LEU A 63 -13.45 5.39 -3.35
C LEU A 63 -13.40 5.93 -4.78
N SER A 64 -13.21 7.24 -4.89
CA SER A 64 -12.84 7.88 -6.15
C SER A 64 -11.40 8.35 -6.11
N SER A 65 -10.80 8.55 -7.29
CA SER A 65 -9.46 9.14 -7.39
C SER A 65 -9.38 10.52 -6.72
N GLY A 66 -10.49 11.28 -6.67
CA GLY A 66 -10.55 12.57 -5.98
C GLY A 66 -10.40 12.45 -4.46
N VAL A 67 -10.98 11.42 -3.85
CA VAL A 67 -10.90 11.19 -2.40
C VAL A 67 -9.47 10.79 -2.00
N ILE A 68 -8.87 9.79 -2.66
CA ILE A 68 -7.44 9.45 -2.42
C ILE A 68 -6.55 10.68 -2.72
N GLY A 69 -6.87 11.39 -3.81
CA GLY A 69 -6.26 12.65 -4.22
C GLY A 69 -6.14 13.67 -3.11
N SER A 70 -7.24 13.95 -2.39
CA SER A 70 -7.27 14.95 -1.31
C SER A 70 -6.38 14.60 -0.12
N HIS A 71 -6.05 13.32 0.07
CA HIS A 71 -5.22 12.86 1.19
C HIS A 71 -3.73 12.75 0.86
N PHE A 72 -3.33 12.68 -0.41
CA PHE A 72 -1.93 12.50 -0.79
C PHE A 72 -1.34 13.64 -1.61
N THR A 73 -2.13 14.28 -2.48
CA THR A 73 -1.60 15.24 -3.46
C THR A 73 -0.95 16.43 -2.75
N GLY A 74 0.28 16.76 -3.16
CA GLY A 74 1.10 17.82 -2.57
C GLY A 74 1.84 17.42 -1.31
N LYS A 75 1.47 16.32 -0.65
CA LYS A 75 2.19 15.80 0.52
C LYS A 75 3.53 15.18 0.11
N ARG A 76 4.47 15.16 1.05
CA ARG A 76 5.83 14.63 0.84
C ARG A 76 6.06 13.41 1.70
N LEU A 77 6.67 12.37 1.10
CA LEU A 77 7.15 11.23 1.86
C LEU A 77 8.24 11.70 2.83
N ARG A 78 8.06 11.44 4.13
CA ARG A 78 8.98 11.83 5.21
C ARG A 78 9.79 10.65 5.71
N ALA A 79 9.17 9.47 5.76
CA ALA A 79 9.82 8.23 6.15
C ALA A 79 9.11 7.04 5.52
N ALA A 80 9.87 5.97 5.32
CA ALA A 80 9.35 4.67 4.91
C ALA A 80 9.97 3.58 5.79
N GLU A 81 9.14 2.66 6.26
CA GLU A 81 9.52 1.49 7.03
C GLU A 81 8.96 0.25 6.31
N VAL A 82 9.85 -0.68 5.96
CA VAL A 82 9.49 -1.94 5.30
C VAL A 82 9.74 -3.07 6.30
N SER A 83 8.74 -3.93 6.46
CA SER A 83 8.79 -5.09 7.33
C SER A 83 8.19 -6.31 6.62
N PRO A 84 8.44 -7.54 7.10
CA PRO A 84 7.95 -8.75 6.45
C PRO A 84 6.43 -8.78 6.24
N ASP A 85 5.65 -8.14 7.12
CA ASP A 85 4.19 -8.18 7.17
C ASP A 85 3.52 -6.84 6.81
N ALA A 86 4.27 -5.74 6.73
CA ALA A 86 3.72 -4.42 6.46
C ALA A 86 4.70 -3.44 5.79
N LEU A 87 4.13 -2.49 5.06
CA LEU A 87 4.78 -1.28 4.55
C LEU A 87 4.14 -0.06 5.24
N THR A 88 4.96 0.76 5.88
CA THR A 88 4.51 2.01 6.50
C THR A 88 5.17 3.19 5.81
N LEU A 89 4.36 4.10 5.27
CA LEU A 89 4.78 5.33 4.61
C LEU A 89 4.22 6.53 5.35
N ARG A 90 5.10 7.43 5.81
CA ARG A 90 4.69 8.65 6.52
C ARG A 90 4.75 9.83 5.55
N PHE A 91 3.62 10.48 5.31
CA PHE A 91 3.47 11.62 4.42
C PHE A 91 3.00 12.85 5.19
N ASP A 92 3.87 13.82 5.44
CA ASP A 92 3.54 15.00 6.26
C ASP A 92 2.73 14.64 7.53
N ASP A 93 1.42 14.92 7.53
CA ASP A 93 0.40 14.71 8.56
C ASP A 93 -0.38 13.37 8.45
N MET A 94 -0.07 12.53 7.47
CA MET A 94 -0.75 11.25 7.21
C MET A 94 0.21 10.06 7.31
N VAL A 95 -0.29 8.94 7.81
CA VAL A 95 0.43 7.66 7.83
C VAL A 95 -0.36 6.64 7.03
N PHE A 96 0.28 6.12 6.00
CA PHE A 96 -0.24 5.03 5.19
C PHE A 96 0.37 3.72 5.66
N HIS A 97 -0.49 2.75 5.99
CA HIS A 97 -0.09 1.37 6.27
C HIS A 97 -0.66 0.46 5.21
N ALA A 98 0.18 -0.35 4.60
CA ALA A 98 -0.24 -1.49 3.78
C ALA A 98 0.25 -2.78 4.40
N PHE A 99 -0.55 -3.81 4.27
CA PHE A 99 -0.36 -5.08 4.94
C PHE A 99 -1.09 -6.20 4.21
N MET A 100 -0.73 -7.44 4.54
CA MET A 100 -1.42 -8.63 4.07
C MET A 100 -1.99 -9.40 5.25
N THR A 101 -3.28 -9.75 5.21
CA THR A 101 -3.87 -10.74 6.13
C THR A 101 -3.99 -12.08 5.43
N GLU A 102 -4.03 -13.17 6.20
CA GLU A 102 -4.21 -14.52 5.62
C GLU A 102 -5.55 -14.63 4.87
N GLU A 103 -6.64 -14.10 5.45
CA GLU A 103 -7.97 -14.13 4.85
C GLU A 103 -7.99 -13.41 3.49
N TYR A 104 -7.51 -12.17 3.44
CA TYR A 104 -7.47 -11.40 2.20
C TYR A 104 -6.54 -12.02 1.14
N HIS A 105 -5.41 -12.59 1.58
CA HIS A 105 -4.51 -13.29 0.68
C HIS A 105 -5.21 -14.47 -0.02
N LEU A 106 -5.94 -15.29 0.75
CA LEU A 106 -6.64 -16.46 0.23
C LEU A 106 -7.84 -16.10 -0.65
N ASP A 107 -8.43 -14.91 -0.47
CA ASP A 107 -9.46 -14.36 -1.35
C ASP A 107 -8.89 -13.99 -2.74
N ILE A 108 -7.74 -13.31 -2.78
CA ILE A 108 -7.08 -12.95 -4.04
C ILE A 108 -6.43 -14.16 -4.72
N HIS A 109 -5.80 -15.03 -3.93
CA HIS A 109 -5.02 -16.16 -4.41
C HIS A 109 -5.65 -17.46 -3.90
N GLU A 110 -6.69 -17.93 -4.59
CA GLU A 110 -7.53 -19.10 -4.28
C GLU A 110 -6.75 -20.30 -3.68
N GLY A 111 -6.47 -20.25 -2.37
CA GLY A 111 -5.84 -21.34 -1.62
C GLY A 111 -4.31 -21.42 -1.59
N ALA A 112 -3.56 -20.45 -2.12
CA ALA A 112 -2.09 -20.48 -2.02
C ALA A 112 -1.62 -19.82 -0.71
N ALA A 113 -0.75 -20.47 0.06
CA ALA A 113 -0.14 -19.84 1.23
C ALA A 113 1.07 -19.00 0.81
N LEU A 114 1.27 -17.86 1.46
CA LEU A 114 2.40 -16.97 1.19
C LEU A 114 3.74 -17.71 1.24
N GLY A 115 4.55 -17.54 0.19
CA GLY A 115 5.85 -18.20 0.07
C GLY A 115 5.82 -19.70 -0.29
N SER A 116 4.64 -20.32 -0.46
CA SER A 116 4.53 -21.72 -0.90
C SER A 116 5.06 -21.91 -2.34
N PRO A 117 5.38 -23.16 -2.76
CA PRO A 117 5.77 -23.43 -4.14
C PRO A 117 4.74 -22.97 -5.19
N GLU A 118 3.45 -23.15 -4.90
CA GLU A 118 2.32 -22.71 -5.74
C GLU A 118 2.30 -21.19 -5.83
N TRP A 119 2.43 -20.53 -4.68
CA TRP A 119 2.49 -19.08 -4.60
C TRP A 119 3.67 -18.52 -5.42
N ARG A 120 4.86 -19.13 -5.33
CA ARG A 120 6.06 -18.70 -6.10
C ARG A 120 5.93 -18.88 -7.61
N GLN A 121 4.99 -19.70 -8.07
CA GLN A 121 4.71 -19.90 -9.51
C GLN A 121 3.74 -18.85 -10.07
N LEU A 122 3.10 -18.05 -9.21
CA LEU A 122 2.24 -16.95 -9.65
C LEU A 122 3.07 -15.86 -10.37
N PRO A 123 2.45 -15.11 -11.31
CA PRO A 123 3.11 -13.98 -11.95
C PRO A 123 3.69 -13.01 -10.92
N GLU A 124 4.88 -12.49 -11.16
CA GLU A 124 5.57 -11.56 -10.24
C GLU A 124 4.68 -10.37 -9.84
N ALA A 125 4.00 -9.74 -10.79
CA ALA A 125 3.07 -8.63 -10.49
C ALA A 125 1.84 -9.01 -9.65
N ALA A 126 1.51 -10.31 -9.56
CA ALA A 126 0.48 -10.81 -8.65
C ALA A 126 1.03 -11.10 -7.25
N ARG A 127 2.35 -11.29 -7.15
CA ARG A 127 3.07 -11.55 -5.91
C ARG A 127 3.50 -10.25 -5.22
N ASP A 128 3.88 -9.27 -6.01
CA ASP A 128 4.28 -7.94 -5.53
C ASP A 128 3.07 -7.14 -5.06
N SER A 129 3.09 -6.76 -3.79
CA SER A 129 2.12 -5.83 -3.24
C SER A 129 2.45 -4.37 -3.60
N PHE A 130 3.74 -4.08 -3.83
CA PHE A 130 4.18 -2.77 -4.29
C PHE A 130 5.13 -2.86 -5.47
N VAL A 131 5.00 -1.90 -6.40
CA VAL A 131 5.90 -1.78 -7.55
C VAL A 131 6.32 -0.33 -7.73
N ILE A 132 7.62 -0.08 -7.90
CA ILE A 132 8.17 1.22 -8.27
C ILE A 132 8.58 1.18 -9.74
N VAL A 133 8.03 2.11 -10.52
CA VAL A 133 8.37 2.31 -11.93
C VAL A 133 9.01 3.68 -12.10
N SER A 134 10.23 3.68 -12.64
CA SER A 134 10.97 4.89 -13.00
C SER A 134 11.49 4.75 -14.43
N ARG A 135 11.48 5.82 -15.22
CA ARG A 135 11.95 5.75 -16.62
C ARG A 135 13.42 5.39 -16.77
N LEU A 136 14.24 5.68 -15.74
CA LEU A 136 15.69 5.53 -15.78
C LEU A 136 16.19 4.31 -14.99
N ARG A 137 15.30 3.57 -14.33
CA ARG A 137 15.66 2.41 -13.51
C ARG A 137 14.85 1.20 -13.93
N GLU A 138 15.38 0.03 -13.59
CA GLU A 138 14.61 -1.20 -13.64
C GLU A 138 13.42 -1.11 -12.68
N THR A 139 12.31 -1.74 -13.08
CA THR A 139 11.16 -1.90 -12.20
C THR A 139 11.55 -2.75 -10.99
N VAL A 140 11.19 -2.30 -9.79
CA VAL A 140 11.43 -3.06 -8.55
C VAL A 140 10.13 -3.28 -7.80
N GLY A 141 9.97 -4.47 -7.25
CA GLY A 141 8.79 -4.91 -6.51
C GLY A 141 9.05 -5.21 -5.04
N TRP A 142 7.99 -5.21 -4.24
CA TRP A 142 7.99 -5.71 -2.87
C TRP A 142 6.81 -6.64 -2.63
N GLU A 143 7.13 -7.80 -2.08
CA GLU A 143 6.22 -8.86 -1.68
C GLU A 143 6.24 -8.97 -0.15
N PHE A 144 5.06 -9.03 0.48
CA PHE A 144 4.99 -9.39 1.89
C PHE A 144 5.40 -10.85 2.07
N SER A 145 6.16 -11.15 3.12
CA SER A 145 6.62 -12.52 3.43
C SER A 145 6.02 -13.06 4.72
N ALA A 146 5.21 -12.26 5.41
CA ALA A 146 4.45 -12.63 6.59
C ALA A 146 3.05 -11.99 6.55
N TYR A 147 2.13 -12.55 7.34
CA TYR A 147 0.80 -11.97 7.53
C TYR A 147 0.79 -11.03 8.74
N SER A 148 0.14 -9.89 8.58
CA SER A 148 -0.13 -8.94 9.65
C SER A 148 -1.20 -9.48 10.60
N ASN A 149 -0.93 -9.36 11.91
CA ASN A 149 -1.92 -9.63 12.95
C ASN A 149 -2.56 -8.33 13.44
N LEU A 150 -3.74 -8.00 12.92
CA LEU A 150 -4.44 -6.76 13.24
C LEU A 150 -4.79 -6.61 14.73
N ALA A 151 -4.93 -7.71 15.48
CA ALA A 151 -5.20 -7.64 16.92
C ALA A 151 -4.05 -7.02 17.73
N GLY A 152 -2.82 -7.05 17.18
CA GLY A 152 -1.64 -6.45 17.82
C GLY A 152 -1.41 -4.98 17.46
N ILE A 153 -2.25 -4.40 16.59
CA ILE A 153 -2.05 -3.06 16.04
C ILE A 153 -3.08 -2.10 16.64
N SER A 154 -2.64 -0.92 17.06
CA SER A 154 -3.49 0.06 17.77
C SER A 154 -4.74 0.48 17.00
N TRP A 155 -4.66 0.56 15.67
CA TRP A 155 -5.76 0.91 14.78
C TRP A 155 -6.51 -0.31 14.23
N GLY A 156 -6.02 -1.54 14.43
CA GLY A 156 -6.56 -2.74 13.79
C GLY A 156 -8.01 -3.03 14.16
N ALA A 157 -8.40 -2.82 15.41
CA ALA A 157 -9.79 -3.00 15.84
C ALA A 157 -10.76 -2.02 15.15
N ALA A 158 -10.34 -0.78 14.90
CA ALA A 158 -11.14 0.20 14.18
C ALA A 158 -11.29 -0.18 12.70
N TYR A 159 -10.22 -0.68 12.07
CA TYR A 159 -10.23 -1.14 10.68
C TYR A 159 -11.24 -2.27 10.48
N LEU A 160 -11.19 -3.30 11.34
CA LEU A 160 -12.08 -4.46 11.30
C LEU A 160 -13.55 -4.05 11.49
N ALA A 161 -13.83 -3.15 12.43
CA ALA A 161 -15.20 -2.68 12.68
C ALA A 161 -15.81 -1.98 11.46
N VAL A 162 -15.01 -1.24 10.68
CA VAL A 162 -15.48 -0.59 9.44
C VAL A 162 -15.71 -1.62 8.32
N GLN A 163 -14.89 -2.68 8.25
CA GLN A 163 -15.11 -3.77 7.29
C GLN A 163 -16.40 -4.53 7.56
N GLU A 164 -16.66 -4.90 8.83
CA GLU A 164 -17.91 -5.58 9.22
C GLU A 164 -19.15 -4.73 8.87
N ALA A 165 -19.09 -3.42 9.11
CA ALA A 165 -20.19 -2.50 8.79
C ALA A 165 -20.42 -2.36 7.27
N SER A 166 -19.37 -2.51 6.46
CA SER A 166 -19.46 -2.41 5.00
C SER A 166 -20.05 -3.67 4.35
N HIS A 167 -19.96 -4.83 5.02
CA HIS A 167 -20.51 -6.11 4.55
C HIS A 167 -21.92 -6.42 5.12
N GLY A 168 -22.41 -5.63 6.08
CA GLY A 168 -23.75 -5.77 6.66
C GLY A 168 -24.74 -4.71 6.16
N GLY A 169 -25.19 -4.84 4.90
CA GLY A 169 -26.21 -3.96 4.29
C GLY A 169 -27.15 -4.70 3.34
#